data_AF-T0G5Y0-F1
#
_entry.id   AF-T0G5Y0-F1
#
_cell.length_a   1.000
_cell.length_b   1.000
_cell.length_c   1.000
_cell.angle_alpha   90.00
_cell.angle_beta   90.00
_cell.angle_gamma   90.00
#
_symmetry.space_group_name_H-M   'P 1'
#
loop_
_entity.id
_entity.type
_entity.pdbx_description
1 polymer ?
#
loop_
_entity_poly.entity_id
_entity_poly.type
_entity_poly.pdbx_seq_one_letter_code
_entity_poly.pdbx_strand_id
1 'polypeptide(L)'
;MKEAIGHLLNPSTLEPNLGLYSGTLGIDNSREYKTSFLSSWKKIDSVLVDLITEDFLLGLRIFRGPGNCKALLNLWFFDSESFRDFEWAGSPGKEFLSRGTFRNGYWSFTQGDQRFNFRLDDTIQQGYTHSSILTSNLNLQLDALVSILEKTNKPVSSLETSGKDWLFRLISPDLSVRGQLAIDDKTWNLESSERLSYSITTGFESRSFLPESRIYGFGSGKNSFRLNYNKNTGILLWRNGVPTFLETASFKKESLSYVLHDPSDQIELTVTPIRTTRHTISGFFGKKIPMERMEGKVSGKIRIGNKKETIKKGFAILEI
;
A
#
# COMPACT_ATOMS: atom_id res chain seq x y z
N MET A 1 -18.26 4.09 -10.96
CA MET A 1 -19.15 5.17 -10.49
C MET A 1 -18.29 6.06 -9.63
N LYS A 2 -18.12 7.34 -9.98
CA LYS A 2 -17.29 8.30 -9.23
C LYS A 2 -18.21 9.01 -8.25
N GLU A 3 -18.12 8.73 -6.95
CA GLU A 3 -18.90 9.47 -5.95
C GLU A 3 -18.13 10.74 -5.56
N ALA A 4 -18.77 11.89 -5.78
CA ALA A 4 -18.23 13.17 -5.36
C ALA A 4 -18.42 13.34 -3.85
N ILE A 5 -17.35 13.77 -3.15
CA ILE A 5 -17.32 13.96 -1.69
C ILE A 5 -18.35 14.96 -1.17
N GLY A 6 -19.01 15.73 -2.03
CA GLY A 6 -20.16 16.56 -1.63
C GLY A 6 -21.26 15.80 -0.89
N HIS A 7 -21.36 14.46 -1.07
CA HIS A 7 -22.30 13.59 -0.35
C HIS A 7 -21.71 12.90 0.90
N LEU A 8 -20.41 13.06 1.15
CA LEU A 8 -19.68 12.46 2.26
C LEU A 8 -19.46 13.43 3.42
N LEU A 9 -19.99 14.64 3.32
CA LEU A 9 -20.14 15.52 4.47
C LEU A 9 -21.57 15.39 4.95
N ASN A 10 -21.74 15.34 6.26
CA ASN A 10 -23.05 15.59 6.83
C ASN A 10 -23.50 16.99 6.36
N PRO A 11 -24.61 17.11 5.63
CA PRO A 11 -25.02 18.37 4.99
C PRO A 11 -25.35 19.48 6.01
N SER A 12 -25.60 19.11 7.26
CA SER A 12 -25.88 20.02 8.38
C SER A 12 -24.65 20.38 9.21
N THR A 13 -23.69 19.47 9.40
CA THR A 13 -22.52 19.71 10.28
C THR A 13 -21.23 20.01 9.52
N LEU A 14 -21.18 19.73 8.21
CA LEU A 14 -19.96 19.72 7.39
C LEU A 14 -18.87 18.77 7.90
N GLU A 15 -19.22 17.84 8.79
CA GLU A 15 -18.30 16.82 9.28
C GLU A 15 -18.16 15.69 8.26
N PRO A 16 -16.98 15.06 8.14
CA PRO A 16 -16.79 13.92 7.27
C PRO A 16 -17.55 12.69 7.77
N ASN A 17 -18.29 12.02 6.89
CA ASN A 17 -18.89 10.71 7.16
C ASN A 17 -17.78 9.67 7.27
N LEU A 18 -17.40 9.34 8.49
CA LEU A 18 -16.37 8.35 8.77
C LEU A 18 -16.85 6.95 8.35
N GLY A 19 -15.96 6.14 7.79
CA GLY A 19 -16.30 4.79 7.41
C GLY A 19 -15.52 4.24 6.22
N LEU A 20 -15.96 3.09 5.76
CA LEU A 20 -15.41 2.36 4.62
C LEU A 20 -16.35 2.46 3.43
N TYR A 21 -15.77 2.63 2.25
CA TYR A 21 -16.49 2.89 1.02
C TYR A 21 -15.97 1.99 -0.09
N SER A 22 -16.90 1.42 -0.87
CA SER A 22 -16.54 0.68 -2.08
C SER A 22 -16.30 1.67 -3.23
N GLY A 23 -15.15 1.56 -3.89
CA GLY A 23 -14.74 2.45 -4.95
C GLY A 23 -13.87 3.60 -4.47
N THR A 24 -13.50 4.47 -5.41
CA THR A 24 -12.66 5.64 -5.14
C THR A 24 -13.52 6.80 -4.66
N LEU A 25 -13.18 7.37 -3.51
CA LEU A 25 -13.68 8.69 -3.14
C LEU A 25 -12.79 9.80 -3.71
N GLY A 26 -13.39 10.79 -4.38
CA GLY A 26 -12.66 11.93 -4.95
C GLY A 26 -12.56 13.10 -3.96
N ILE A 27 -11.39 13.31 -3.33
CA ILE A 27 -11.18 14.47 -2.45
C ILE A 27 -10.91 15.73 -3.24
N ASP A 28 -11.75 16.74 -2.99
CA ASP A 28 -11.50 18.10 -3.42
C ASP A 28 -10.53 18.77 -2.43
N ASN A 29 -9.23 18.71 -2.76
CA ASN A 29 -8.17 19.36 -1.98
C ASN A 29 -8.24 20.90 -2.01
N SER A 30 -9.13 21.51 -2.82
CA SER A 30 -9.29 22.97 -2.87
C SER A 30 -10.15 23.51 -1.73
N ARG A 31 -10.96 22.65 -1.11
CA ARG A 31 -11.75 22.95 0.09
C ARG A 31 -11.11 22.24 1.25
N GLU A 32 -10.04 22.81 1.80
CA GLU A 32 -9.50 22.35 3.08
C GLU A 32 -10.62 22.46 4.13
N TYR A 33 -11.28 21.33 4.41
CA TYR A 33 -12.39 21.24 5.34
C TYR A 33 -11.90 21.66 6.72
N LYS A 34 -12.33 22.86 7.16
CA LYS A 34 -12.00 23.56 8.41
C LYS A 34 -11.04 22.77 9.31
N THR A 35 -9.76 22.88 9.02
CA THR A 35 -8.73 22.38 9.92
C THR A 35 -8.17 23.52 10.75
N SER A 36 -7.80 23.25 11.99
CA SER A 36 -7.09 24.24 12.82
C SER A 36 -5.80 24.67 12.12
N PHE A 37 -5.31 25.89 12.38
CA PHE A 37 -4.02 26.36 11.84
C PHE A 37 -2.86 25.37 12.08
N LEU A 38 -2.92 24.64 13.21
CA LEU A 38 -1.94 23.61 13.59
C LEU A 38 -2.04 22.31 12.79
N SER A 39 -3.17 22.03 12.15
CA SER A 39 -3.37 20.83 11.34
C SER A 39 -2.58 20.89 10.04
N SER A 40 -2.31 22.08 9.48
CA SER A 40 -1.46 22.23 8.28
C SER A 40 -0.06 21.65 8.47
N TRP A 41 0.50 21.79 9.69
CA TRP A 41 1.76 21.19 10.11
C TRP A 41 1.69 19.67 10.23
N LYS A 42 0.48 19.12 10.24
CA LYS A 42 0.20 17.70 10.36
C LYS A 42 -0.19 17.01 9.04
N LYS A 43 -0.15 17.74 7.94
CA LYS A 43 -0.55 17.23 6.63
C LYS A 43 0.39 16.12 6.18
N ILE A 44 -0.18 15.05 5.65
CA ILE A 44 0.58 13.95 5.07
C ILE A 44 0.05 13.61 3.70
N ASP A 45 0.97 13.30 2.78
CA ASP A 45 0.70 12.56 1.55
C ASP A 45 1.64 11.35 1.55
N SER A 46 1.10 10.13 1.48
CA SER A 46 1.93 8.94 1.35
C SER A 46 1.35 7.95 0.36
N VAL A 47 2.24 7.27 -0.35
CA VAL A 47 1.91 6.13 -1.19
C VAL A 47 2.74 4.94 -0.76
N LEU A 48 2.12 3.77 -0.78
CA LEU A 48 2.77 2.47 -0.79
C LEU A 48 2.44 1.79 -2.12
N VAL A 49 3.43 1.15 -2.73
CA VAL A 49 3.29 0.32 -3.92
C VAL A 49 3.97 -1.01 -3.64
N ASP A 50 3.26 -2.12 -3.83
CA ASP A 50 3.84 -3.46 -3.86
C ASP A 50 3.72 -4.02 -5.28
N LEU A 51 4.86 -4.36 -5.90
CA LEU A 51 4.96 -5.18 -7.10
C LEU A 51 5.37 -6.59 -6.69
N ILE A 52 4.57 -7.57 -7.11
CA ILE A 52 4.73 -8.98 -6.78
C ILE A 52 4.91 -9.76 -8.06
N THR A 53 6.03 -10.46 -8.14
CA THR A 53 6.35 -11.40 -9.21
C THR A 53 6.44 -12.82 -8.63
N GLU A 54 6.77 -13.80 -9.47
CA GLU A 54 7.09 -15.13 -8.99
C GLU A 54 8.40 -15.19 -8.21
N ASP A 55 9.33 -14.27 -8.50
CA ASP A 55 10.70 -14.28 -8.00
C ASP A 55 10.92 -13.38 -6.78
N PHE A 56 10.17 -12.27 -6.69
CA PHE A 56 10.40 -11.28 -5.65
C PHE A 56 9.16 -10.44 -5.31
N LEU A 57 9.27 -9.76 -4.18
CA LEU A 57 8.45 -8.61 -3.82
C LEU A 57 9.29 -7.34 -3.86
N LEU A 58 8.74 -6.30 -4.49
CA LEU A 58 9.23 -4.93 -4.42
C LEU A 58 8.17 -4.10 -3.69
N GLY A 59 8.49 -3.61 -2.50
CA GLY A 59 7.68 -2.69 -1.73
C GLY A 59 8.31 -1.30 -1.72
N LEU A 60 7.63 -0.32 -2.28
CA LEU A 60 8.04 1.08 -2.24
C LEU A 60 7.08 1.90 -1.40
N ARG A 61 7.63 2.75 -0.54
CA ARG A 61 6.90 3.77 0.19
C ARG A 61 7.46 5.13 -0.11
N ILE A 62 6.58 6.10 -0.29
CA ILE A 62 6.95 7.51 -0.42
C ILE A 62 6.06 8.29 0.52
N PHE A 63 6.65 9.22 1.26
CA PHE A 63 5.97 10.13 2.16
C PHE A 63 6.41 11.56 1.90
N ARG A 64 5.44 12.47 2.02
CA ARG A 64 5.61 13.91 2.07
C ARG A 64 4.85 14.48 3.26
N GLY A 65 5.52 15.31 4.03
CA GLY A 65 4.90 16.17 5.02
C GLY A 65 5.58 17.54 5.09
N PRO A 66 5.11 18.43 5.97
CA PRO A 66 5.73 19.73 6.21
C PRO A 66 7.21 19.58 6.61
N GLY A 67 8.10 20.05 5.74
CA GLY A 67 9.55 20.09 5.99
C GLY A 67 10.31 18.76 5.86
N ASN A 68 9.62 17.63 5.66
CA ASN A 68 10.25 16.31 5.56
C ASN A 68 9.61 15.43 4.48
N CYS A 69 10.43 14.65 3.80
CA CYS A 69 10.05 13.68 2.79
C CYS A 69 10.90 12.42 3.00
N LYS A 70 10.31 11.26 2.75
CA LYS A 70 10.99 9.98 2.95
C LYS A 70 10.58 8.99 1.87
N ALA A 71 11.52 8.21 1.36
CA ALA A 71 11.24 7.07 0.49
C ALA A 71 11.91 5.82 1.07
N LEU A 72 11.19 4.70 1.04
CA LEU A 72 11.68 3.39 1.45
C LEU A 72 11.44 2.42 0.31
N LEU A 73 12.47 1.73 -0.15
CA LEU A 73 12.35 0.63 -1.08
C LEU A 73 12.82 -0.64 -0.38
N ASN A 74 11.99 -1.66 -0.39
CA ASN A 74 12.28 -2.99 0.13
C ASN A 74 12.17 -3.99 -1.02
N LEU A 75 13.25 -4.73 -1.27
CA LEU A 75 13.28 -5.85 -2.20
C LEU A 75 13.46 -7.13 -1.40
N TRP A 76 12.62 -8.12 -1.69
CA TRP A 76 12.72 -9.45 -1.14
C TRP A 76 12.69 -10.48 -2.26
N PHE A 77 13.84 -11.12 -2.52
CA PHE A 77 13.97 -12.22 -3.46
C PHE A 77 13.60 -13.53 -2.77
N PHE A 78 12.57 -14.21 -3.27
CA PHE A 78 11.98 -15.36 -2.59
C PHE A 78 12.90 -16.58 -2.59
N ASP A 79 13.55 -16.87 -3.72
CA ASP A 79 14.35 -18.09 -3.87
C ASP A 79 15.64 -18.06 -3.06
N SER A 80 16.33 -16.92 -3.06
CA SER A 80 17.56 -16.75 -2.29
C SER A 80 17.31 -16.31 -0.84
N GLU A 81 16.06 -16.00 -0.49
CA GLU A 81 15.67 -15.31 0.75
C GLU A 81 16.54 -14.08 1.05
N SER A 82 16.94 -13.37 -0.01
CA SER A 82 17.79 -12.19 0.12
C SER A 82 16.94 -10.94 0.16
N PHE A 83 17.41 -9.97 0.95
CA PHE A 83 16.72 -8.71 1.13
C PHE A 83 17.63 -7.54 0.84
N ARG A 84 17.07 -6.50 0.23
CA ARG A 84 17.74 -5.21 0.07
C ARG A 84 16.79 -4.10 0.46
N ASP A 85 17.23 -3.27 1.38
CA ASP A 85 16.48 -2.11 1.81
C ASP A 85 17.25 -0.85 1.43
N PHE A 86 16.54 0.10 0.85
CA PHE A 86 17.04 1.43 0.56
C PHE A 86 16.15 2.46 1.26
N GLU A 87 16.79 3.37 1.98
CA GLU A 87 16.12 4.47 2.66
C GLU A 87 16.67 5.79 2.17
N TRP A 88 15.75 6.70 1.85
CA TRP A 88 16.04 8.08 1.57
C TRP A 88 15.22 8.99 2.47
N ALA A 89 15.84 10.03 3.03
CA ALA A 89 15.17 11.06 3.80
C ALA A 89 15.71 12.45 3.39
N GLY A 90 14.82 13.43 3.31
CA GLY A 90 15.18 14.79 2.89
C GLY A 90 14.06 15.80 3.14
N SER A 91 14.21 17.00 2.59
CA SER A 91 13.20 18.05 2.68
C SER A 91 12.42 18.20 1.36
N PRO A 92 11.14 18.62 1.40
CA PRO A 92 10.35 18.87 0.20
C PRO A 92 10.94 20.03 -0.62
N GLY A 93 11.47 19.72 -1.81
CA GLY A 93 11.97 20.71 -2.79
C GLY A 93 11.25 20.60 -4.13
N LYS A 94 11.70 21.36 -5.15
CA LYS A 94 11.18 21.26 -6.53
C LYS A 94 11.36 19.86 -7.15
N GLU A 95 12.39 19.14 -6.72
CA GLU A 95 12.72 17.79 -7.19
C GLU A 95 11.82 16.70 -6.56
N PHE A 96 11.12 17.03 -5.47
CA PHE A 96 10.16 16.14 -4.82
C PHE A 96 8.75 16.46 -5.33
N LEU A 97 8.39 15.90 -6.49
CA LEU A 97 7.12 16.19 -7.16
C LEU A 97 5.93 15.57 -6.40
N SER A 98 4.97 16.43 -6.11
CA SER A 98 4.03 16.24 -5.00
C SER A 98 2.56 16.11 -5.40
N ARG A 99 2.23 15.38 -6.47
CA ARG A 99 0.88 15.43 -7.05
C ARG A 99 0.19 14.07 -7.13
N GLY A 100 -0.37 13.61 -6.01
CA GLY A 100 -1.35 12.52 -6.04
C GLY A 100 -2.65 12.88 -5.35
N THR A 101 -3.69 13.14 -6.13
CA THR A 101 -5.01 12.60 -5.82
C THR A 101 -5.24 11.44 -6.78
N PHE A 102 -6.20 10.56 -6.53
CA PHE A 102 -6.58 9.52 -7.51
C PHE A 102 -6.81 10.09 -8.92
N ARG A 103 -7.18 11.37 -9.02
CA ARG A 103 -7.45 12.08 -10.28
C ARG A 103 -6.20 12.36 -11.14
N ASN A 104 -5.01 12.40 -10.53
CA ASN A 104 -3.76 12.75 -11.21
C ASN A 104 -2.68 11.67 -11.10
N GLY A 105 -2.79 10.80 -10.09
CA GLY A 105 -2.04 9.57 -9.82
C GLY A 105 -0.54 9.56 -10.12
N TYR A 106 0.14 10.71 -10.08
CA TYR A 106 1.54 10.84 -10.42
C TYR A 106 2.36 11.18 -9.18
N TRP A 107 3.09 10.21 -8.66
CA TRP A 107 4.11 10.44 -7.65
C TRP A 107 5.48 10.33 -8.29
N SER A 108 6.31 11.35 -8.09
CA SER A 108 7.67 11.35 -8.60
C SER A 108 8.58 11.97 -7.56
N PHE A 109 9.71 11.35 -7.30
CA PHE A 109 10.79 11.96 -6.54
C PHE A 109 12.06 11.90 -7.36
N THR A 110 12.79 13.01 -7.38
CA THR A 110 14.12 13.13 -7.98
C THR A 110 15.06 13.67 -6.91
N GLN A 111 16.30 13.19 -6.87
CA GLN A 111 17.40 13.78 -6.12
C GLN A 111 18.72 13.48 -6.83
N GLY A 112 19.39 14.50 -7.35
CA GLY A 112 20.59 14.30 -8.18
C GLY A 112 20.28 13.36 -9.35
N ASP A 113 21.03 12.27 -9.49
CA ASP A 113 20.83 11.27 -10.55
C ASP A 113 19.75 10.20 -10.22
N GLN A 114 19.17 10.24 -9.02
CA GLN A 114 18.10 9.31 -8.61
C GLN A 114 16.74 9.86 -9.01
N ARG A 115 15.92 9.06 -9.67
CA ARG A 115 14.56 9.46 -10.07
C ARG A 115 13.58 8.31 -10.03
N PHE A 116 12.63 8.33 -9.12
CA PHE A 116 11.51 7.40 -9.16
C PHE A 116 10.28 8.12 -9.69
N ASN A 117 9.62 7.62 -10.74
CA ASN A 117 8.30 8.09 -11.13
C ASN A 117 7.32 6.92 -11.18
N PHE A 118 6.16 7.13 -10.56
CA PHE A 118 5.05 6.21 -10.59
C PHE A 118 3.79 6.97 -10.97
N ARG A 119 3.13 6.50 -12.02
CA ARG A 119 1.90 7.08 -12.54
C ARG A 119 0.81 6.03 -12.63
N LEU A 120 -0.32 6.31 -12.00
CA LEU A 120 -1.59 5.61 -12.13
C LEU A 120 -2.60 6.59 -12.70
N ASP A 121 -2.78 6.59 -14.01
CA ASP A 121 -3.70 7.51 -14.66
C ASP A 121 -4.98 6.76 -15.07
N ASP A 122 -6.15 7.30 -14.69
CA ASP A 122 -7.46 6.76 -15.08
C ASP A 122 -7.96 7.29 -16.45
N THR A 123 -7.28 8.29 -17.01
CA THR A 123 -7.56 8.90 -18.31
C THR A 123 -6.61 8.41 -19.41
N ILE A 124 -5.42 7.93 -19.05
CA ILE A 124 -4.53 7.24 -19.98
C ILE A 124 -4.86 5.77 -19.91
N GLN A 125 -5.31 5.20 -21.03
CA GLN A 125 -5.60 3.76 -21.20
C GLN A 125 -4.35 2.85 -21.04
N GLN A 126 -3.22 3.43 -20.64
CA GLN A 126 -1.88 2.89 -20.49
C GLN A 126 -1.20 3.66 -19.34
N GLY A 127 -1.26 3.17 -18.10
CA GLY A 127 -0.52 3.81 -17.01
C GLY A 127 0.97 3.57 -17.21
N TYR A 128 1.75 4.54 -17.68
CA TYR A 128 3.20 4.42 -17.83
C TYR A 128 3.90 4.80 -16.53
N THR A 129 4.47 3.83 -15.81
CA THR A 129 5.47 4.13 -14.77
C THR A 129 6.85 4.19 -15.44
N HIS A 130 7.70 5.12 -15.03
CA HIS A 130 9.14 5.06 -15.33
C HIS A 130 9.86 5.43 -14.07
N SER A 131 10.31 4.44 -13.33
CA SER A 131 11.19 4.65 -12.18
C SER A 131 12.62 4.34 -12.59
N SER A 132 13.60 5.04 -12.03
CA SER A 132 15.05 4.84 -12.14
C SER A 132 15.74 5.26 -10.81
N ILE A 133 15.92 4.36 -9.85
CA ILE A 133 16.72 4.62 -8.64
C ILE A 133 18.16 4.21 -8.94
N LEU A 134 19.09 5.16 -8.96
CA LEU A 134 20.51 4.91 -9.23
C LEU A 134 21.34 5.26 -7.99
N THR A 135 21.83 4.25 -7.30
CA THR A 135 22.75 4.39 -6.15
C THR A 135 23.97 3.53 -6.41
N SER A 136 25.09 3.80 -5.72
CA SER A 136 26.31 3.00 -5.88
C SER A 136 26.10 1.49 -5.70
N ASN A 137 25.03 1.07 -5.02
CA ASN A 137 24.74 -0.31 -4.65
C ASN A 137 23.38 -0.83 -5.16
N LEU A 138 22.63 -0.03 -5.93
CA LEU A 138 21.34 -0.42 -6.49
C LEU A 138 21.01 0.46 -7.68
N ASN A 139 20.88 -0.15 -8.86
CA ASN A 139 20.20 0.44 -10.01
C ASN A 139 18.83 -0.20 -10.14
N LEU A 140 17.73 0.55 -10.18
CA LEU A 140 16.39 -0.01 -10.33
C LEU A 140 15.60 0.80 -11.34
N GLN A 141 15.13 0.17 -12.42
CA GLN A 141 14.23 0.79 -13.37
C GLN A 141 12.91 0.02 -13.49
N LEU A 142 11.77 0.66 -13.27
CA LEU A 142 10.44 0.03 -13.42
C LEU A 142 9.62 0.76 -14.49
N ASP A 143 9.45 0.09 -15.62
CA ASP A 143 8.56 0.47 -16.70
C ASP A 143 7.35 -0.47 -16.72
N ALA A 144 6.25 -0.07 -16.07
CA ALA A 144 5.08 -0.90 -15.90
C ALA A 144 3.82 -0.21 -16.45
N LEU A 145 3.02 -1.02 -17.14
CA LEU A 145 1.67 -0.75 -17.60
C LEU A 145 0.69 -1.51 -16.71
N VAL A 146 -0.28 -0.79 -16.15
CA VAL A 146 -1.25 -1.35 -15.22
C VAL A 146 -2.65 -1.28 -15.83
N SER A 147 -3.36 -2.41 -15.87
CA SER A 147 -4.73 -2.48 -16.39
C SER A 147 -5.76 -2.16 -15.30
N ILE A 148 -6.56 -1.11 -15.51
CA ILE A 148 -7.66 -0.68 -14.63
C ILE A 148 -9.05 -0.96 -15.20
N LEU A 149 -9.13 -1.64 -16.35
CA LEU A 149 -10.36 -1.79 -17.16
C LEU A 149 -11.38 -2.78 -16.61
N GLU A 150 -10.97 -3.67 -15.71
CA GLU A 150 -11.86 -4.69 -15.18
C GLU A 150 -12.85 -4.07 -14.19
N LYS A 151 -14.13 -4.00 -14.58
CA LYS A 151 -15.25 -3.51 -13.75
C LYS A 151 -15.36 -4.19 -12.37
N THR A 152 -14.71 -5.34 -12.20
CA THR A 152 -14.66 -6.15 -10.97
C THR A 152 -13.65 -5.63 -9.94
N ASN A 153 -12.66 -4.84 -10.36
CA ASN A 153 -11.52 -4.46 -9.53
C ASN A 153 -11.81 -3.14 -8.82
N LYS A 154 -12.70 -3.19 -7.83
CA LYS A 154 -13.09 -2.01 -7.06
C LYS A 154 -12.06 -1.74 -5.95
N PRO A 155 -11.47 -0.53 -5.89
CA PRO A 155 -10.69 -0.14 -4.74
C PRO A 155 -11.60 0.02 -3.51
N VAL A 156 -10.99 0.09 -2.33
CA VAL A 156 -11.68 0.42 -1.08
C VAL A 156 -11.09 1.71 -0.54
N SER A 157 -11.98 2.65 -0.22
CA SER A 157 -11.62 3.89 0.44
C SER A 157 -12.01 3.84 1.92
N SER A 158 -11.22 4.47 2.78
CA SER A 158 -11.60 4.75 4.16
C SER A 158 -11.47 6.23 4.47
N LEU A 159 -12.38 6.72 5.30
CA LEU A 159 -12.31 8.01 5.95
C LEU A 159 -12.29 7.76 7.45
N GLU A 160 -11.13 7.99 8.06
CA GLU A 160 -10.80 7.66 9.43
C GLU A 160 -10.59 8.92 10.27
N THR A 161 -10.74 8.81 11.59
CA THR A 161 -10.36 9.87 12.53
C THR A 161 -8.87 9.85 12.80
N SER A 162 -8.30 11.04 12.88
CA SER A 162 -6.91 11.28 13.28
C SER A 162 -6.87 12.35 14.36
N GLY A 163 -7.09 11.93 15.60
CA GLY A 163 -7.26 12.85 16.72
C GLY A 163 -8.49 13.74 16.52
N LYS A 164 -8.27 15.03 16.22
CA LYS A 164 -9.33 16.02 15.92
C LYS A 164 -9.49 16.29 14.42
N ASP A 165 -8.69 15.65 13.59
CA ASP A 165 -8.69 15.80 12.14
C ASP A 165 -9.13 14.48 11.49
N TRP A 166 -9.12 14.45 10.16
CA TRP A 166 -9.49 13.28 9.35
C TRP A 166 -8.30 12.77 8.55
N LEU A 167 -8.42 11.52 8.15
CA LEU A 167 -7.44 10.81 7.35
C LEU A 167 -8.15 10.00 6.29
N PHE A 168 -7.74 10.17 5.05
CA PHE A 168 -8.25 9.38 3.95
C PHE A 168 -7.25 8.32 3.54
N ARG A 169 -7.76 7.12 3.27
CA ARG A 169 -7.01 6.05 2.63
C ARG A 169 -7.74 5.55 1.40
N LEU A 170 -6.97 5.19 0.38
CA LEU A 170 -7.43 4.39 -0.75
C LEU A 170 -6.54 3.16 -0.84
N ILE A 171 -7.14 1.99 -0.95
CA ILE A 171 -6.45 0.72 -1.15
C ILE A 171 -6.91 0.17 -2.50
N SER A 172 -5.98 0.00 -3.42
CA SER A 172 -6.26 -0.56 -4.75
C SER A 172 -6.54 -2.06 -4.65
N PRO A 173 -7.28 -2.65 -5.60
CA PRO A 173 -7.21 -4.10 -5.83
C PRO A 173 -5.81 -4.51 -6.34
N ASP A 174 -5.57 -5.81 -6.47
CA ASP A 174 -4.43 -6.32 -7.25
C ASP A 174 -4.68 -6.04 -8.73
N LEU A 175 -3.73 -5.39 -9.39
CA LEU A 175 -3.81 -5.02 -10.80
C LEU A 175 -2.78 -5.80 -11.60
N SER A 176 -3.19 -6.34 -12.75
CA SER A 176 -2.25 -6.98 -13.67
C SER A 176 -1.29 -5.94 -14.25
N VAL A 177 -0.03 -6.32 -14.30
CA VAL A 177 1.07 -5.49 -14.79
C VAL A 177 1.56 -6.01 -16.14
N ARG A 178 2.11 -5.16 -16.99
CA ARG A 178 2.96 -5.56 -18.12
C ARG A 178 4.11 -4.59 -18.27
N GLY A 179 5.28 -5.05 -18.69
CA GLY A 179 6.40 -4.16 -18.96
C GLY A 179 7.73 -4.77 -18.56
N GLN A 180 8.60 -3.99 -17.94
CA GLN A 180 9.96 -4.38 -17.62
C GLN A 180 10.39 -3.80 -16.28
N LEU A 181 11.07 -4.61 -15.49
CA LEU A 181 11.82 -4.18 -14.31
C LEU A 181 13.28 -4.52 -14.52
N ALA A 182 14.17 -3.55 -14.44
CA ALA A 182 15.60 -3.78 -14.29
C ALA A 182 16.01 -3.55 -12.84
N ILE A 183 16.82 -4.45 -12.29
CA ILE A 183 17.52 -4.29 -11.01
C ILE A 183 18.98 -4.69 -11.23
N ASP A 184 19.89 -3.74 -11.03
CA ASP A 184 21.30 -3.83 -11.38
C ASP A 184 21.46 -4.30 -12.83
N ASP A 185 22.17 -5.40 -13.05
CA ASP A 185 22.41 -5.98 -14.37
C ASP A 185 21.32 -6.98 -14.80
N LYS A 186 20.29 -7.19 -13.97
CA LYS A 186 19.20 -8.13 -14.24
C LYS A 186 17.95 -7.41 -14.71
N THR A 187 17.27 -8.02 -15.67
CA THR A 187 16.03 -7.50 -16.23
C THR A 187 14.96 -8.59 -16.20
N TRP A 188 13.79 -8.24 -15.69
CA TRP A 188 12.58 -9.05 -15.66
C TRP A 188 11.56 -8.45 -16.59
N ASN A 189 11.01 -9.27 -17.48
CA ASN A 189 9.82 -8.89 -18.23
C ASN A 189 8.61 -9.16 -17.34
N LEU A 190 7.82 -8.12 -17.08
CA LEU A 190 6.59 -8.22 -16.31
C LEU A 190 5.48 -8.63 -17.27
N GLU A 191 4.84 -9.76 -17.00
CA GLU A 191 3.70 -10.27 -17.76
C GLU A 191 2.40 -10.05 -16.97
N SER A 192 1.24 -10.33 -17.60
CA SER A 192 -0.06 -10.11 -16.92
C SER A 192 -0.30 -10.99 -15.69
N SER A 193 0.58 -11.95 -15.39
CA SER A 193 0.63 -12.75 -14.16
C SER A 193 1.10 -11.95 -12.95
N GLU A 194 1.94 -10.94 -13.17
CA GLU A 194 2.48 -10.08 -12.13
C GLU A 194 1.41 -9.14 -11.59
N ARG A 195 1.50 -8.88 -10.28
CA ARG A 195 0.50 -8.09 -9.56
C ARG A 195 1.14 -6.84 -9.01
N LEU A 196 0.50 -5.71 -9.28
CA LEU A 196 0.80 -4.46 -8.62
C LEU A 196 -0.38 -4.04 -7.78
N SER A 197 -0.09 -3.57 -6.58
CA SER A 197 -1.09 -3.02 -5.71
C SER A 197 -0.55 -1.82 -4.97
N TYR A 198 -1.42 -0.89 -4.61
CA TYR A 198 -1.01 0.35 -3.99
C TYR A 198 -2.02 0.80 -2.92
N SER A 199 -1.51 1.56 -1.96
CA SER A 199 -2.34 2.34 -1.06
C SER A 199 -1.90 3.79 -1.06
N ILE A 200 -2.87 4.69 -0.92
CA ILE A 200 -2.67 6.13 -0.84
C ILE A 200 -3.24 6.56 0.49
N THR A 201 -2.50 7.37 1.22
CA THR A 201 -3.00 8.07 2.39
C THR A 201 -2.79 9.57 2.21
N THR A 202 -3.85 10.35 2.47
CA THR A 202 -3.78 11.82 2.50
C THR A 202 -4.64 12.36 3.63
N GLY A 203 -4.28 13.50 4.18
CA GLY A 203 -5.01 14.15 5.27
C GLY A 203 -4.06 14.53 6.38
N PHE A 204 -4.45 14.28 7.63
CA PHE A 204 -3.71 14.72 8.79
C PHE A 204 -3.34 13.54 9.67
N GLU A 205 -2.05 13.38 9.99
CA GLU A 205 -1.60 12.26 10.83
C GLU A 205 -0.22 12.54 11.40
N SER A 206 -0.02 12.20 12.67
CA SER A 206 1.17 12.44 13.49
C SER A 206 2.49 11.80 13.03
N ARG A 207 2.46 10.94 11.99
CA ARG A 207 3.56 10.08 11.56
C ARG A 207 3.72 10.05 10.05
N SER A 208 4.95 9.84 9.58
CA SER A 208 5.31 9.80 8.16
C SER A 208 4.77 8.58 7.41
N PHE A 209 4.70 7.42 8.05
CA PHE A 209 4.11 6.24 7.45
C PHE A 209 3.09 5.64 8.41
N LEU A 210 1.93 5.29 7.89
CA LEU A 210 1.00 4.45 8.61
C LEU A 210 1.45 3.00 8.47
N PRO A 211 1.53 2.23 9.58
CA PRO A 211 1.71 0.80 9.49
C PRO A 211 0.62 0.18 8.64
N GLU A 212 1.04 -0.61 7.65
CA GLU A 212 0.14 -1.36 6.79
C GLU A 212 0.63 -2.80 6.73
N SER A 213 -0.14 -3.68 7.36
CA SER A 213 0.13 -5.11 7.33
C SER A 213 -0.59 -5.75 6.14
N ARG A 214 0.15 -6.56 5.38
CA ARG A 214 -0.29 -7.14 4.11
C ARG A 214 0.12 -8.61 4.07
N ILE A 215 -0.82 -9.49 3.75
CA ILE A 215 -0.57 -10.92 3.57
C ILE A 215 -0.99 -11.28 2.15
N TYR A 216 -0.12 -11.97 1.43
CA TYR A 216 -0.35 -12.43 0.08
C TYR A 216 -0.23 -13.95 0.04
N GLY A 217 -1.08 -14.59 -0.74
CA GLY A 217 -0.95 -16.03 -0.96
C GLY A 217 -1.51 -16.49 -2.29
N PHE A 218 -1.01 -17.65 -2.68
CA PHE A 218 -1.37 -18.36 -3.90
C PHE A 218 -1.92 -19.74 -3.51
N GLY A 219 -3.16 -20.00 -3.90
CA GLY A 219 -3.84 -21.28 -3.74
C GLY A 219 -3.53 -22.25 -4.88
N SER A 220 -4.42 -23.20 -5.12
CA SER A 220 -4.29 -24.09 -6.28
C SER A 220 -4.79 -23.41 -7.57
N GLY A 221 -4.01 -23.49 -8.65
CA GLY A 221 -4.33 -22.82 -9.93
C GLY A 221 -3.99 -21.32 -9.92
N LYS A 222 -4.80 -20.49 -10.60
CA LYS A 222 -4.63 -19.02 -10.67
C LYS A 222 -5.25 -18.26 -9.47
N ASN A 223 -5.67 -18.98 -8.44
CA ASN A 223 -6.33 -18.38 -7.27
C ASN A 223 -5.29 -17.67 -6.40
N SER A 224 -5.37 -16.34 -6.34
CA SER A 224 -4.55 -15.52 -5.45
C SER A 224 -5.45 -14.73 -4.51
N PHE A 225 -4.88 -14.37 -3.36
CA PHE A 225 -5.54 -13.46 -2.44
C PHE A 225 -4.54 -12.46 -1.87
N ARG A 226 -5.09 -11.36 -1.37
CA ARG A 226 -4.40 -10.39 -0.54
C ARG A 226 -5.27 -10.05 0.64
N LEU A 227 -4.67 -9.99 1.82
CA LEU A 227 -5.28 -9.41 3.00
C LEU A 227 -4.58 -8.11 3.35
N ASN A 228 -5.36 -7.12 3.74
CA ASN A 228 -4.87 -5.93 4.40
C ASN A 228 -5.41 -5.95 5.83
N TYR A 229 -4.51 -5.79 6.80
CA TYR A 229 -4.86 -5.61 8.20
C TYR A 229 -4.60 -4.16 8.60
N ASN A 230 -5.62 -3.53 9.16
CA ASN A 230 -5.55 -2.19 9.70
C ASN A 230 -6.37 -2.12 11.00
N LYS A 231 -5.81 -1.48 12.02
CA LYS A 231 -6.44 -1.42 13.35
C LYS A 231 -7.80 -0.72 13.34
N ASN A 232 -7.96 0.30 12.49
CA ASN A 232 -9.17 1.13 12.44
C ASN A 232 -10.23 0.54 11.51
N THR A 233 -9.83 -0.15 10.44
CA THR A 233 -10.72 -0.63 9.38
C THR A 233 -10.88 -2.16 9.34
N GLY A 234 -10.18 -2.88 10.21
CA GLY A 234 -10.28 -4.33 10.34
C GLY A 234 -9.47 -5.10 9.30
N ILE A 235 -9.99 -6.27 8.91
CA ILE A 235 -9.33 -7.20 8.00
C ILE A 235 -10.08 -7.24 6.68
N LEU A 236 -9.39 -6.88 5.61
CA LEU A 236 -9.95 -6.79 4.27
C LEU A 236 -9.29 -7.82 3.35
N LEU A 237 -10.09 -8.79 2.90
CA LEU A 237 -9.68 -9.87 2.00
C LEU A 237 -10.05 -9.52 0.56
N TRP A 238 -9.05 -9.40 -0.31
CA TRP A 238 -9.24 -9.39 -1.77
C TRP A 238 -9.08 -10.78 -2.35
N ARG A 239 -10.03 -11.17 -3.18
CA ARG A 239 -9.97 -12.35 -4.06
C ARG A 239 -10.48 -11.97 -5.43
N ASN A 240 -9.69 -12.22 -6.47
CA ASN A 240 -10.07 -11.93 -7.87
C ASN A 240 -10.63 -10.50 -8.04
N GLY A 241 -9.98 -9.51 -7.41
CA GLY A 241 -10.39 -8.10 -7.45
C GLY A 241 -11.56 -7.71 -6.54
N VAL A 242 -12.23 -8.67 -5.90
CA VAL A 242 -13.38 -8.44 -5.02
C VAL A 242 -12.94 -8.30 -3.56
N PRO A 243 -13.16 -7.15 -2.91
CA PRO A 243 -12.93 -6.98 -1.48
C PRO A 243 -14.06 -7.61 -0.64
N THR A 244 -13.69 -8.27 0.46
CA THR A 244 -14.61 -8.82 1.48
C THR A 244 -14.06 -8.47 2.86
N PHE A 245 -14.90 -7.90 3.73
CA PHE A 245 -14.52 -7.64 5.11
C PHE A 245 -14.68 -8.91 5.95
N LEU A 246 -13.66 -9.23 6.74
CA LEU A 246 -13.70 -10.35 7.68
C LEU A 246 -13.92 -9.81 9.09
N GLU A 247 -15.18 -9.48 9.40
CA GLU A 247 -15.56 -8.79 10.65
C GLU A 247 -15.22 -9.60 11.91
N THR A 248 -15.30 -10.92 11.83
CA THR A 248 -15.06 -11.85 12.94
C THR A 248 -13.63 -12.40 13.00
N ALA A 249 -12.80 -12.09 12.00
CA ALA A 249 -11.44 -12.59 11.95
C ALA A 249 -10.56 -11.92 13.01
N SER A 250 -9.75 -12.72 13.68
CA SER A 250 -8.80 -12.25 14.68
C SER A 250 -7.37 -12.56 14.26
N PHE A 251 -6.50 -11.57 14.45
CA PHE A 251 -5.07 -11.69 14.16
C PHE A 251 -4.29 -11.60 15.47
N LYS A 252 -3.58 -12.67 15.83
CA LYS A 252 -2.91 -12.80 17.13
C LYS A 252 -1.47 -13.25 16.96
N LYS A 253 -0.60 -12.76 17.84
CA LYS A 253 0.76 -13.28 17.96
C LYS A 253 0.75 -14.52 18.84
N GLU A 254 1.30 -15.62 18.35
CA GLU A 254 1.41 -16.90 19.06
C GLU A 254 2.87 -17.34 19.07
N SER A 255 3.52 -17.18 20.23
CA SER A 255 4.95 -17.47 20.42
C SER A 255 5.82 -16.81 19.33
N LEU A 256 6.30 -17.60 18.37
CA LEU A 256 7.17 -17.19 17.26
C LEU A 256 6.42 -16.88 15.97
N SER A 257 5.08 -16.97 15.94
CA SER A 257 4.28 -16.82 14.73
C SER A 257 3.11 -15.85 14.91
N TYR A 258 2.45 -15.49 13.82
CA TYR A 258 1.19 -14.74 13.86
C TYR A 258 0.10 -15.57 13.20
N VAL A 259 -1.03 -15.74 13.88
CA VAL A 259 -2.15 -16.55 13.42
C VAL A 259 -3.33 -15.65 13.09
N LEU A 260 -3.83 -15.77 11.87
CA LEU A 260 -5.11 -15.24 11.43
C LEU A 260 -6.14 -16.37 11.44
N HIS A 261 -7.21 -16.20 12.21
CA HIS A 261 -8.29 -17.17 12.24
C HIS A 261 -9.64 -16.46 12.22
N ASP A 262 -10.52 -16.92 11.34
CA ASP A 262 -11.93 -16.51 11.30
C ASP A 262 -12.83 -17.67 11.80
N PRO A 263 -13.64 -17.45 12.86
CA PRO A 263 -14.58 -18.45 13.37
C PRO A 263 -15.56 -19.02 12.33
N SER A 264 -15.80 -18.30 11.23
CA SER A 264 -16.64 -18.80 10.13
C SER A 264 -15.91 -19.80 9.20
N ASP A 265 -14.68 -20.18 9.55
CA ASP A 265 -13.83 -21.13 8.82
C ASP A 265 -13.47 -20.65 7.39
N GLN A 266 -13.65 -19.35 7.11
CA GLN A 266 -13.28 -18.78 5.82
C GLN A 266 -11.77 -18.68 5.65
N ILE A 267 -11.02 -18.47 6.74
CA ILE A 267 -9.58 -18.31 6.69
C ILE A 267 -8.89 -18.76 7.97
N GLU A 268 -7.77 -19.45 7.79
CA GLU A 268 -6.87 -19.89 8.84
C GLU A 268 -5.45 -19.82 8.29
N LEU A 269 -4.69 -18.79 8.66
CA LEU A 269 -3.32 -18.57 8.18
C LEU A 269 -2.35 -18.44 9.35
N THR A 270 -1.17 -19.02 9.18
CA THR A 270 -0.03 -18.83 10.06
C THR A 270 1.06 -18.11 9.28
N VAL A 271 1.55 -17.01 9.85
CA VAL A 271 2.70 -16.27 9.38
C VAL A 271 3.91 -16.63 10.24
N THR A 272 4.90 -17.25 9.63
CA THR A 272 6.19 -17.57 10.26
C THR A 272 7.21 -16.50 9.86
N PRO A 273 7.72 -15.69 10.81
CA PRO A 273 8.74 -14.68 10.54
C PRO A 273 9.99 -15.27 9.91
N ILE A 274 10.55 -14.54 8.93
CA ILE A 274 11.86 -14.79 8.32
C ILE A 274 12.82 -13.68 8.72
N ARG A 275 12.34 -12.43 8.65
CA ARG A 275 13.14 -11.24 8.93
C ARG A 275 12.30 -10.25 9.73
N THR A 276 12.93 -9.63 10.72
CA THR A 276 12.35 -8.49 11.44
C THR A 276 13.33 -7.34 11.37
N THR A 277 12.85 -6.21 10.84
CA THR A 277 13.59 -4.96 10.74
C THR A 277 12.92 -3.90 11.61
N ARG A 278 13.73 -3.01 12.18
CA ARG A 278 13.25 -1.87 12.96
C ARG A 278 13.59 -0.60 12.20
N HIS A 279 12.57 0.19 11.90
CA HIS A 279 12.71 1.47 11.26
C HIS A 279 12.30 2.58 12.22
N THR A 280 12.93 3.73 12.06
CA THR A 280 12.43 4.96 12.67
C THR A 280 11.68 5.73 11.61
N ILE A 281 10.39 5.98 11.85
CA ILE A 281 9.59 6.89 11.04
C ILE A 281 9.57 8.25 11.74
N SER A 282 9.65 9.30 10.94
CA SER A 282 9.53 10.65 11.47
C SER A 282 8.09 10.92 11.88
N GLY A 283 7.91 11.57 13.01
CA GLY A 283 6.68 12.23 13.41
C GLY A 283 6.88 13.74 13.43
N PHE A 284 5.85 14.49 13.80
CA PHE A 284 5.97 15.94 13.88
C PHE A 284 6.95 16.41 14.95
N PHE A 285 7.52 17.59 14.71
CA PHE A 285 8.47 18.26 15.61
C PHE A 285 9.69 17.39 15.95
N GLY A 286 10.18 16.61 14.98
CA GLY A 286 11.36 15.76 15.16
C GLY A 286 11.11 14.51 16.01
N LYS A 287 9.86 14.20 16.35
CA LYS A 287 9.51 12.96 17.06
C LYS A 287 9.99 11.76 16.23
N LYS A 288 10.72 10.86 16.87
CA LYS A 288 11.11 9.57 16.28
C LYS A 288 10.11 8.52 16.75
N ILE A 289 9.43 7.88 15.81
CA ILE A 289 8.44 6.84 16.10
C ILE A 289 9.05 5.51 15.63
N PRO A 290 9.23 4.52 16.51
CA PRO A 290 9.66 3.20 16.09
C PRO A 290 8.55 2.52 15.31
N MET A 291 8.92 1.79 14.28
CA MET A 291 8.06 0.89 13.51
C MET A 291 8.81 -0.42 13.34
N GLU A 292 8.18 -1.52 13.74
CA GLU A 292 8.70 -2.85 13.47
C GLU A 292 8.07 -3.36 12.17
N ARG A 293 8.90 -3.91 11.29
CA ARG A 293 8.47 -4.55 10.06
C ARG A 293 8.96 -5.98 10.07
N MET A 294 8.06 -6.92 9.82
CA MET A 294 8.37 -8.34 9.75
C MET A 294 7.97 -8.88 8.38
N GLU A 295 8.92 -9.51 7.71
CA GLU A 295 8.68 -10.34 6.53
C GLU A 295 8.61 -11.80 6.93
N GLY A 296 7.59 -12.52 6.45
CA GLY A 296 7.33 -13.90 6.86
C GLY A 296 6.72 -14.77 5.78
N LYS A 297 6.88 -16.09 5.90
CA LYS A 297 6.18 -17.08 5.05
C LYS A 297 4.78 -17.30 5.59
N VAL A 298 3.85 -17.57 4.69
CA VAL A 298 2.45 -17.80 5.02
C VAL A 298 2.07 -19.20 4.61
N SER A 299 1.51 -19.95 5.56
CA SER A 299 0.90 -21.25 5.34
C SER A 299 -0.51 -21.28 5.93
N GLY A 300 -1.33 -22.22 5.50
CA GLY A 300 -2.67 -22.40 6.05
C GLY A 300 -3.70 -22.67 4.96
N LYS A 301 -4.95 -22.31 5.23
CA LYS A 301 -6.10 -22.60 4.39
C LYS A 301 -6.98 -21.37 4.19
N ILE A 302 -7.58 -21.28 3.02
CA ILE A 302 -8.60 -20.29 2.69
C ILE A 302 -9.77 -20.98 2.01
N ARG A 303 -11.00 -20.61 2.35
CA ARG A 303 -12.20 -21.10 1.68
C ARG A 303 -12.48 -20.26 0.43
N ILE A 304 -12.62 -20.89 -0.73
CA ILE A 304 -13.02 -20.28 -2.00
C ILE A 304 -14.33 -20.95 -2.44
N GLY A 305 -15.43 -20.20 -2.40
CA GLY A 305 -16.77 -20.76 -2.53
C GLY A 305 -17.03 -21.81 -1.45
N ASN A 306 -17.32 -23.05 -1.86
CA ASN A 306 -17.57 -24.17 -0.95
C ASN A 306 -16.33 -25.03 -0.67
N LYS A 307 -15.16 -24.70 -1.25
CA LYS A 307 -13.94 -25.52 -1.13
C LYS A 307 -12.92 -24.84 -0.23
N LYS A 308 -12.29 -25.60 0.68
CA LYS A 308 -11.09 -25.14 1.40
C LYS A 308 -9.85 -25.47 0.56
N GLU A 309 -9.05 -24.46 0.25
CA GLU A 309 -7.78 -24.61 -0.46
C GLU A 309 -6.61 -24.37 0.49
N THR A 310 -5.55 -25.16 0.34
CA THR A 310 -4.30 -24.99 1.09
C THR A 310 -3.40 -24.00 0.35
N ILE A 311 -2.80 -23.07 1.10
CA ILE A 311 -1.86 -22.10 0.55
C ILE A 311 -0.54 -22.80 0.24
N LYS A 312 -0.11 -22.74 -1.02
CA LYS A 312 1.14 -23.39 -1.49
C LYS A 312 2.35 -22.48 -1.34
N LYS A 313 2.17 -21.21 -1.70
CA LYS A 313 3.18 -20.15 -1.59
C LYS A 313 2.49 -18.93 -1.03
N GLY A 314 3.05 -18.34 0.02
CA GLY A 314 2.49 -17.14 0.61
C GLY A 314 3.54 -16.41 1.42
N PHE A 315 3.36 -15.10 1.50
CA PHE A 315 4.28 -14.21 2.19
C PHE A 315 3.52 -13.05 2.83
N ALA A 316 4.11 -12.50 3.88
CA ALA A 316 3.52 -11.42 4.65
C ALA A 316 4.54 -10.32 4.88
N ILE A 317 4.04 -9.10 4.94
CA ILE A 317 4.70 -7.93 5.49
C ILE A 317 3.81 -7.46 6.63
N LEU A 318 4.23 -7.67 7.87
CA LEU A 318 3.52 -7.19 9.05
C LEU A 318 4.24 -5.97 9.59
N GLU A 319 3.49 -4.90 9.82
CA GLU A 319 3.99 -3.66 10.40
C GLU A 319 3.25 -3.33 11.68
N ILE A 320 4.03 -3.16 12.74
CA ILE A 320 3.59 -3.06 14.13
C ILE A 320 4.20 -1.81 14.77
#